data_AF-X1HY67-F1
#
_entry.id   AF-X1HY67-F1
#
_cell.length_a   1.000
_cell.length_b   1.000
_cell.length_c   1.000
_cell.angle_alpha   90.00
_cell.angle_beta   90.00
_cell.angle_gamma   90.00
#
_symmetry.space_group_name_H-M   'P 1'
#
loop_
_entity.id
_entity.type
_entity.pdbx_description
1 polymer ?
#
loop_
_entity_poly.entity_id
_entity_poly.type
_entity_poly.pdbx_seq_one_letter_code
_entity_poly.pdbx_strand_id
1 'polypeptide(L)'
;SYYTNSTQLPVGYTDDIFEALDLQDELQTKYTGGTVFHGFIGEKLPDGESSKILVKKIAENYRLPYFTITPTFSICPQDGYLSGEHETCPECGAITEVYSRVVGYIRPIKQWNKGKKSEFKDRKNFLIDKKVTDKK
;
A
#
# COMPACT_ATOMS: atom_id res chain seq x y z
N SER A 1 8.28 16.22 -9.77
CA SER A 1 9.02 16.36 -8.49
C SER A 1 8.03 16.53 -7.36
N TYR A 2 8.22 15.78 -6.27
CA TYR A 2 7.41 15.81 -5.06
C TYR A 2 8.33 15.53 -3.86
N TYR A 3 7.88 15.89 -2.66
CA TYR A 3 8.54 15.48 -1.42
C TYR A 3 7.86 14.24 -0.85
N THR A 4 8.66 13.39 -0.22
CA THR A 4 8.15 12.31 0.62
C THR A 4 7.43 12.89 1.82
N ASN A 5 6.32 12.26 2.22
CA ASN A 5 5.53 12.73 3.34
C ASN A 5 6.25 12.49 4.68
N SER A 6 6.21 13.49 5.56
CA SER A 6 6.82 13.44 6.90
C SER A 6 8.25 12.89 6.88
N THR A 7 8.51 11.82 7.63
CA THR A 7 9.79 11.11 7.71
C THR A 7 9.69 9.69 7.19
N GLN A 8 8.73 9.46 6.29
CA GLN A 8 8.64 8.20 5.59
C GLN A 8 9.86 7.98 4.70
N LEU A 9 10.18 6.71 4.46
CA LEU A 9 11.18 6.33 3.46
C LEU A 9 10.73 6.83 2.07
N PRO A 10 11.68 7.14 1.17
CA PRO A 10 11.38 7.37 -0.24
C PRO A 10 10.55 6.20 -0.81
N VAL A 11 9.54 6.51 -1.60
CA VAL A 11 8.51 5.53 -2.03
C VAL A 11 9.04 4.39 -2.91
N GLY A 12 10.24 4.53 -3.46
CA GLY A 12 10.93 3.53 -4.26
C GLY A 12 12.14 2.88 -3.57
N TYR A 13 12.33 3.11 -2.26
CA TYR A 13 13.53 2.68 -1.52
C TYR A 13 13.68 1.16 -1.47
N THR A 14 12.67 0.45 -0.98
CA THR A 14 12.63 -1.02 -0.88
C THR A 14 11.23 -1.55 -1.20
N ASP A 15 11.16 -2.79 -1.66
CA ASP A 15 9.93 -3.58 -1.80
C ASP A 15 9.77 -4.64 -0.70
N ASP A 16 10.67 -4.68 0.28
CA ASP A 16 10.52 -5.49 1.50
C ASP A 16 9.83 -4.68 2.61
N ILE A 17 8.64 -5.13 3.01
CA ILE A 17 7.87 -4.47 4.06
C ILE A 17 8.57 -4.51 5.43
N PHE A 18 9.30 -5.59 5.75
CA PHE A 18 9.95 -5.73 7.06
C PHE A 18 11.22 -4.88 7.12
N GLU A 19 11.99 -4.79 6.05
CA GLU A 19 13.09 -3.84 5.96
C GLU A 19 12.58 -2.40 6.17
N ALA A 20 11.48 -2.04 5.50
CA ALA A 20 10.87 -0.72 5.68
C ALA A 20 10.38 -0.49 7.11
N LEU A 21 9.79 -1.50 7.76
CA LEU A 21 9.34 -1.43 9.14
C LEU A 21 10.51 -1.30 10.13
N ASP A 22 11.58 -2.06 9.95
CA ASP A 22 12.79 -2.01 10.78
C ASP A 22 13.41 -0.61 10.77
N LEU A 23 13.46 0.02 9.59
CA LEU A 23 13.98 1.38 9.42
C LEU A 23 13.03 2.47 9.96
N GLN A 24 11.74 2.20 10.05
CA GLN A 24 10.73 3.20 10.40
C GLN A 24 10.26 3.10 11.85
N ASP A 25 10.28 1.93 12.50
CA ASP A 25 9.67 1.73 13.83
C ASP A 25 10.18 2.70 14.89
N GLU A 26 11.51 2.79 15.05
CA GLU A 26 12.11 3.67 16.06
C GLU A 26 11.84 5.15 15.78
N LEU A 27 11.77 5.54 14.50
CA LEU A 27 11.50 6.92 14.13
C LEU A 27 10.03 7.26 14.31
N GLN A 28 9.13 6.38 13.89
CA GLN A 28 7.69 6.59 13.94
C GLN A 28 7.16 6.63 15.38
N THR A 29 7.75 5.86 16.29
CA THR A 29 7.39 5.90 17.71
C THR A 29 7.75 7.21 18.42
N LYS A 30 8.62 8.04 17.84
CA LYS A 30 8.97 9.36 18.40
C LYS A 30 7.89 10.43 18.14
N TYR A 31 6.96 10.19 17.22
CA TYR A 31 5.87 11.12 16.92
C TYR A 31 4.70 10.93 17.89
N THR A 32 4.37 11.98 18.63
CA THR A 32 3.22 12.03 19.54
C THR A 32 1.97 12.65 18.91
N GLY A 33 2.13 13.39 17.80
CA GLY A 33 1.05 14.07 17.08
C GLY A 33 0.29 13.21 16.06
N GLY A 34 0.55 11.89 16.05
CA GLY A 34 0.01 10.95 15.08
C GLY A 34 0.96 10.74 13.90
N THR A 35 1.21 9.46 13.60
CA THR A 35 1.94 9.05 12.41
C THR A 35 1.32 7.79 11.82
N VAL A 36 1.63 7.49 10.57
CA VAL A 36 1.15 6.30 9.88
C VAL A 36 2.25 5.71 9.01
N PHE A 37 2.42 4.39 9.11
CA PHE A 37 3.17 3.60 8.15
C PHE A 37 2.23 3.10 7.03
N HIS A 38 2.58 3.36 5.77
CA HIS A 38 1.79 2.90 4.63
C HIS A 38 2.39 1.65 3.98
N GLY A 39 1.81 0.49 4.27
CA GLY A 39 2.07 -0.77 3.57
C GLY A 39 1.29 -0.87 2.26
N PHE A 40 1.82 -0.33 1.15
CA PHE A 40 1.23 -0.51 -0.17
C PHE A 40 1.62 -1.88 -0.74
N ILE A 41 0.67 -2.82 -0.84
CA ILE A 41 0.96 -4.24 -1.15
C ILE A 41 0.69 -4.64 -2.61
N GLY A 42 0.50 -3.67 -3.50
CA GLY A 42 0.20 -3.94 -4.90
C GLY A 42 -1.26 -4.35 -5.06
N GLU A 43 -1.55 -5.63 -5.22
CA GLU A 43 -2.92 -6.14 -5.32
C GLU A 43 -3.44 -6.67 -3.97
N LYS A 44 -4.69 -7.11 -3.93
CA LYS A 44 -5.26 -7.71 -2.73
C LYS A 44 -4.50 -9.01 -2.41
N LEU A 45 -4.25 -9.29 -1.14
CA LEU A 45 -3.66 -10.56 -0.72
C LEU A 45 -4.55 -11.76 -1.12
N PRO A 46 -3.96 -12.95 -1.34
CA PRO A 46 -4.70 -14.12 -1.83
C PRO A 46 -5.93 -14.45 -0.98
N ASP A 47 -5.82 -14.32 0.34
CA ASP A 47 -6.89 -14.60 1.29
C ASP A 47 -6.82 -13.70 2.54
N GLY A 48 -7.88 -13.78 3.35
CA GLY A 48 -7.98 -13.04 4.61
C GLY A 48 -7.02 -13.54 5.69
N GLU A 49 -6.61 -14.81 5.65
CA GLU A 49 -5.69 -15.38 6.63
C GLU A 49 -4.28 -14.80 6.44
N SER A 50 -3.83 -14.65 5.20
CA SER A 50 -2.59 -13.98 4.81
C SER A 50 -2.55 -12.54 5.35
N SER A 51 -3.68 -11.82 5.21
CA SER A 51 -3.81 -10.46 5.75
C SER A 51 -3.70 -10.44 7.27
N LYS A 52 -4.40 -11.37 7.94
CA LYS A 52 -4.39 -11.50 9.40
C LYS A 52 -3.00 -11.84 9.93
N ILE A 53 -2.29 -12.76 9.28
CA ILE A 53 -0.92 -13.15 9.68
C ILE A 53 0.02 -11.97 9.54
N LEU A 54 -0.06 -11.22 8.43
CA LEU A 54 0.75 -10.01 8.26
C LEU A 54 0.45 -8.96 9.33
N VAL A 55 -0.82 -8.65 9.58
CA VAL A 55 -1.23 -7.71 10.63
C VAL A 55 -0.72 -8.15 12.00
N LYS A 56 -0.90 -9.43 12.35
CA LYS A 56 -0.46 -10.00 13.62
C LYS A 56 1.06 -9.87 13.76
N LYS A 57 1.82 -10.24 12.74
CA LYS A 57 3.28 -10.17 12.74
C LYS A 57 3.79 -8.75 12.90
N ILE A 58 3.16 -7.77 12.24
CA ILE A 58 3.52 -6.36 12.42
C ILE A 58 3.21 -5.91 13.85
N ALA A 59 2.01 -6.19 14.35
CA ALA A 59 1.57 -5.76 15.67
C ALA A 59 2.33 -6.41 16.83
N GLU A 60 2.84 -7.63 16.67
CA GLU A 60 3.60 -8.34 17.71
C GLU A 60 5.09 -7.99 17.73
N ASN A 61 5.68 -7.59 16.60
CA ASN A 61 7.12 -7.35 16.48
C ASN A 61 7.50 -5.86 16.43
N TYR A 62 6.55 -4.96 16.16
CA TYR A 62 6.78 -3.54 16.01
C TYR A 62 5.89 -2.70 16.95
N ARG A 63 6.32 -1.48 17.25
CA ARG A 63 5.70 -0.58 18.23
C ARG A 63 5.04 0.63 17.60
N LEU A 64 5.22 0.82 16.29
CA LEU A 64 4.60 1.90 15.53
C LEU A 64 3.09 2.00 15.83
N PRO A 65 2.58 3.23 16.08
CA PRO A 65 1.24 3.41 16.65
C PRO A 65 0.11 3.13 15.65
N TYR A 66 0.39 3.26 14.34
CA TYR A 66 -0.61 3.10 13.32
C TYR A 66 0.03 2.70 11.98
N PHE A 67 -0.56 1.69 11.35
CA PHE A 67 -0.18 1.24 10.00
C PHE A 67 -1.41 0.92 9.17
N THR A 68 -1.24 0.99 7.86
CA THR A 68 -2.26 0.58 6.89
C THR A 68 -1.68 -0.45 5.94
N ILE A 69 -2.46 -1.48 5.62
CA ILE A 69 -2.18 -2.40 4.50
C ILE A 69 -3.14 -2.01 3.38
N THR A 70 -2.61 -1.51 2.27
CA THR A 70 -3.42 -0.95 1.18
C THR A 70 -3.16 -1.72 -0.12
N PRO A 71 -4.16 -2.43 -0.64
CA PRO A 71 -4.15 -2.90 -2.01
C PRO A 71 -4.62 -1.80 -2.97
N THR A 72 -4.10 -1.86 -4.18
CA THR A 72 -4.60 -1.16 -5.36
C THR A 72 -5.62 -2.08 -6.05
N PHE A 73 -6.73 -1.47 -6.48
CA PHE A 73 -7.80 -2.17 -7.17
C PHE A 73 -8.41 -1.27 -8.22
N SER A 74 -9.14 -1.86 -9.16
CA SER A 74 -9.76 -1.12 -10.26
C SER A 74 -11.26 -1.39 -10.29
N ILE A 75 -12.04 -0.40 -10.74
CA ILE A 75 -13.49 -0.54 -10.89
C ILE A 75 -13.83 -0.38 -12.37
N CYS A 76 -14.41 -1.44 -12.94
CA CYS A 76 -15.04 -1.44 -14.26
C CYS A 76 -16.48 -0.92 -14.12
N PRO A 77 -16.94 -0.01 -15.00
CA PRO A 77 -18.33 0.45 -15.00
C PRO A 77 -19.33 -0.64 -15.40
N GLN A 78 -18.87 -1.74 -16.03
CA GLN A 78 -19.71 -2.85 -16.48
C GLN A 78 -19.59 -4.07 -15.55
N ASP A 79 -18.38 -4.55 -15.29
CA ASP A 79 -18.11 -5.80 -14.54
C ASP A 79 -17.81 -5.58 -13.05
N GLY A 80 -17.67 -4.32 -12.61
CA GLY A 80 -17.44 -3.99 -11.22
C GLY A 80 -15.98 -4.15 -10.77
N TYR A 81 -15.77 -4.77 -9.61
CA TYR A 81 -14.47 -4.79 -8.91
C TYR A 81 -13.44 -5.70 -9.57
N LEU A 82 -12.23 -5.19 -9.77
CA LEU A 82 -11.07 -5.91 -10.28
C LEU A 82 -9.89 -5.79 -9.29
N SER A 83 -9.25 -6.90 -8.96
CA SER A 83 -8.06 -6.91 -8.09
C SER A 83 -6.85 -6.39 -8.86
N GLY A 84 -6.10 -5.45 -8.29
CA GLY A 84 -4.91 -4.88 -8.90
C GLY A 84 -5.18 -3.65 -9.79
N GLU A 85 -4.11 -3.18 -10.41
CA GLU A 85 -4.12 -2.03 -11.32
C GLU A 85 -4.39 -2.49 -12.76
N HIS A 86 -5.59 -2.20 -13.24
CA HIS A 86 -6.03 -2.46 -14.60
C HIS A 86 -6.58 -1.16 -15.14
N GLU A 87 -5.99 -0.56 -16.18
CA GLU A 87 -6.55 0.63 -16.84
C GLU A 87 -7.68 0.31 -17.83
N THR A 88 -7.74 -0.95 -18.26
CA THR A 88 -8.75 -1.51 -19.16
C THR A 88 -9.24 -2.81 -18.58
N CYS A 89 -10.55 -3.03 -18.60
CA CYS A 89 -11.15 -4.24 -18.06
C CYS A 89 -10.76 -5.44 -18.94
N PRO A 90 -10.25 -6.54 -18.34
CA PRO A 90 -9.86 -7.74 -19.10
C PRO A 90 -11.07 -8.50 -19.68
N GLU A 91 -12.27 -8.30 -19.11
CA GLU A 91 -13.49 -9.02 -19.53
C GLU A 91 -14.21 -8.29 -20.68
N CYS A 92 -14.51 -7.00 -20.53
CA CYS A 92 -15.30 -6.24 -21.51
C CYS A 92 -14.51 -5.22 -22.35
N GLY A 93 -13.24 -4.96 -22.01
CA GLY A 93 -12.42 -3.94 -22.69
C GLY A 93 -12.77 -2.48 -22.36
N ALA A 94 -13.69 -2.22 -21.42
CA ALA A 94 -14.02 -0.86 -21.02
C ALA A 94 -12.89 -0.20 -20.21
N ILE A 95 -12.80 1.14 -20.28
CA ILE A 95 -11.88 1.92 -19.45
C ILE A 95 -12.33 1.85 -17.99
N THR A 96 -11.40 1.54 -17.10
CA THR A 96 -11.63 1.41 -15.65
C THR A 96 -11.17 2.66 -14.90
N GLU A 97 -11.58 2.74 -13.63
CA GLU A 97 -11.01 3.66 -12.64
C GLU A 97 -10.12 2.89 -11.65
N VAL A 98 -8.83 3.22 -11.62
CA VAL A 98 -7.87 2.64 -10.65
C VAL A 98 -7.93 3.43 -9.35
N TYR A 99 -8.13 2.73 -8.24
CA TYR A 99 -8.19 3.26 -6.88
C TYR A 99 -7.00 2.79 -6.06
N SER A 100 -6.43 3.73 -5.31
CA SER A 100 -5.44 3.44 -4.27
C SER A 100 -5.55 4.46 -3.15
N ARG A 101 -4.79 4.29 -2.08
CA ARG A 101 -4.70 5.27 -0.98
C ARG A 101 -3.66 6.34 -1.34
N VAL A 102 -4.08 7.60 -1.31
CA VAL A 102 -3.20 8.74 -1.59
C VAL A 102 -2.25 8.97 -0.42
N VAL A 103 -2.83 9.08 0.76
CA VAL A 103 -2.20 9.22 2.09
C VAL A 103 -3.17 8.64 3.14
N GLY A 104 -4.28 9.33 3.43
CA GLY A 104 -5.23 8.95 4.47
C GLY A 104 -6.52 8.28 3.98
N TYR A 105 -6.82 8.37 2.68
CA TYR A 105 -8.08 7.90 2.11
C TYR A 105 -7.91 7.39 0.68
N ILE A 106 -8.85 6.57 0.23
CA ILE A 106 -8.86 5.93 -1.08
C ILE A 106 -9.52 6.85 -2.11
N ARG A 107 -8.89 7.04 -3.27
CA ARG A 107 -9.42 7.83 -4.39
C ARG A 107 -8.97 7.31 -5.75
N PRO A 108 -9.70 7.62 -6.83
CA PRO A 108 -9.25 7.35 -8.18
C PRO A 108 -7.94 8.10 -8.48
N ILE A 109 -6.93 7.40 -8.97
CA ILE A 109 -5.60 7.96 -9.28
C ILE A 109 -5.71 9.11 -10.29
N LYS A 110 -6.66 9.02 -11.24
CA LYS A 110 -6.95 10.07 -12.22
C LYS A 110 -7.28 11.42 -11.56
N GLN A 111 -7.85 11.42 -10.36
CA GLN A 111 -8.22 12.65 -9.62
C GLN A 111 -7.09 13.19 -8.72
N TRP A 112 -5.94 12.50 -8.64
CA TRP A 112 -4.84 12.94 -7.79
C TRP A 112 -4.13 14.16 -8.38
N ASN A 113 -3.48 14.94 -7.52
CA ASN A 113 -2.66 16.06 -7.96
C ASN A 113 -1.38 15.56 -8.69
N LYS A 114 -0.69 16.46 -9.39
CA LYS A 114 0.50 16.12 -10.20
C LYS A 114 1.61 15.45 -9.38
N GLY A 115 1.84 15.91 -8.15
CA GLY A 115 2.87 15.35 -7.26
C GLY A 115 2.55 13.91 -6.87
N LYS A 116 1.31 13.63 -6.46
CA LYS A 116 0.86 12.30 -6.07
C LYS A 116 0.76 11.32 -7.24
N LYS A 117 0.45 11.80 -8.43
CA LYS A 117 0.57 10.99 -9.66
C LYS A 117 2.01 10.61 -9.96
N SER A 118 2.96 11.52 -9.73
CA SER A 118 4.40 11.22 -9.89
C SER A 118 4.86 10.23 -8.82
N GLU A 119 4.43 10.42 -7.58
CA GLU A 119 4.75 9.53 -6.46
C GLU A 119 4.24 8.11 -6.69
N PHE A 120 3.00 7.97 -7.14
CA PHE A 120 2.43 6.66 -7.47
C PHE A 120 3.23 5.91 -8.55
N LYS A 121 3.77 6.63 -9.54
CA LYS A 121 4.60 6.02 -10.61
C LYS A 121 5.94 5.52 -10.11
N ASP A 122 6.55 6.22 -9.17
CA ASP A 122 7.87 5.86 -8.62
C ASP A 122 7.76 4.86 -7.46
N ARG A 123 6.54 4.67 -6.92
CA ARG A 123 6.28 3.83 -5.76
C ARG A 123 6.55 2.37 -6.08
N LYS A 124 7.37 1.73 -5.23
CA LYS A 124 7.47 0.28 -5.16
C LYS A 124 6.42 -0.25 -4.21
N ASN A 125 5.62 -1.19 -4.69
CA ASN A 125 4.71 -1.94 -3.85
C ASN A 125 5.48 -3.03 -3.11
N PHE A 126 5.12 -3.27 -1.85
CA PHE A 126 5.72 -4.32 -1.05
C PHE A 126 5.34 -5.70 -1.56
N LEU A 127 6.35 -6.54 -1.73
CA LEU A 127 6.18 -7.93 -2.12
C LEU A 127 5.89 -8.77 -0.87
N ILE A 128 4.63 -9.17 -0.70
CA ILE A 128 4.26 -10.08 0.37
C ILE A 128 4.42 -11.52 -0.13
N ASP A 129 5.59 -12.09 0.15
CA ASP A 129 5.94 -13.45 -0.24
C ASP A 129 5.12 -14.46 0.58
N LYS A 130 4.60 -15.55 -0.03
CA LYS A 130 3.81 -16.58 0.68
C LYS A 130 4.57 -17.21 1.85
N LYS A 131 5.90 -17.18 1.83
CA LYS A 131 6.75 -17.69 2.93
C LYS A 131 6.66 -16.84 4.20
N VAL A 132 6.30 -15.56 4.09
CA VAL A 132 6.09 -14.67 5.24
C VAL A 132 4.86 -15.09 6.04
N THR A 133 3.84 -15.60 5.35
CA THR A 133 2.58 -16.09 5.94
C THR A 133 2.69 -17.51 6.49
N ASP A 134 3.64 -18.32 6.01
CA ASP A 134 3.78 -19.72 6.44
C ASP A 134 4.76 -19.98 7.59
N LYS A 135 5.52 -18.97 8.04
CA LYS A 135 6.41 -19.14 9.21
C LYS A 135 5.62 -19.11 10.52
N LYS A 136 5.20 -20.30 10.95
CA LYS A 136 4.91 -20.65 12.35
C LYS A 136 6.10 -20.35 13.26
#